data_AF-A0A257JX16-F1
#
_entry.id   AF-A0A257JX16-F1
#
_cell.length_a   1.000
_cell.length_b   1.000
_cell.length_c   1.000
_cell.angle_alpha   90.00
_cell.angle_beta   90.00
_cell.angle_gamma   90.00
#
_symmetry.space_group_name_H-M   'P 1'
#
loop_
_entity.id
_entity.type
_entity.pdbx_description
1 polymer ?
#
loop_
_entity_poly.entity_id
_entity_poly.type
_entity_poly.pdbx_seq_one_letter_code
_entity_poly.pdbx_strand_id
1 'polypeptide(L)'
;MKKEDLLDAVNKALQNAEELYDEAVILKNNEKIARAYTLFQFSIEEIGKAAMTFDFALHGNLSDSKEIKIFLDKFRDHKIKTETSQGIDFMFAMRADESEFTKKLLLNFLGKDKKLSLNLSNNKKNNSLYVGLIDNKFCLPQEMISKKDLDEIELYANLRLKIAKPFFSLGVNNFEKLEETKHLFDEEKTLAEGVEKMRKLLDL
;
A
#
# COMPACT_ATOMS: atom_id res chain seq x y z
N MET A 1 9.93 -16.56 15.74
CA MET A 1 10.20 -15.62 14.62
C MET A 1 11.17 -14.60 15.16
N LYS A 2 12.25 -14.27 14.44
CA LYS A 2 13.22 -13.29 14.90
C LYS A 2 12.99 -11.93 14.23
N LYS A 3 13.50 -10.85 14.83
CA LYS A 3 13.36 -9.50 14.27
C LYS A 3 14.11 -9.37 12.96
N GLU A 4 15.29 -9.97 12.86
CA GLU A 4 16.11 -9.96 11.66
C GLU A 4 15.36 -10.61 10.48
N ASP A 5 14.60 -11.68 10.73
CA ASP A 5 13.75 -12.32 9.71
C ASP A 5 12.67 -11.36 9.19
N LEU A 6 12.11 -10.53 10.07
CA LEU A 6 11.09 -9.54 9.70
C LEU A 6 11.70 -8.37 8.90
N LEU A 7 12.86 -7.87 9.31
CA LEU A 7 13.55 -6.79 8.58
C LEU A 7 14.02 -7.25 7.19
N ASP A 8 14.50 -8.49 7.08
CA ASP A 8 14.79 -9.12 5.79
C ASP A 8 13.52 -9.27 4.94
N ALA A 9 12.39 -9.67 5.54
CA ALA A 9 11.10 -9.73 4.84
C ALA A 9 10.62 -8.35 4.34
N VAL A 10 10.89 -7.26 5.08
CA VAL A 10 10.62 -5.88 4.60
C VAL A 10 11.43 -5.58 3.34
N ASN A 11 12.74 -5.86 3.34
CA ASN A 11 13.60 -5.63 2.19
C ASN A 11 13.18 -6.46 0.97
N LYS A 12 12.87 -7.75 1.16
CA LYS A 12 12.39 -8.64 0.10
C LYS A 12 11.07 -8.18 -0.49
N ALA A 13 10.13 -7.72 0.34
CA ALA A 13 8.85 -7.19 -0.13
C ALA A 13 9.05 -5.91 -0.96
N LEU A 14 9.96 -5.01 -0.56
CA LEU A 14 10.26 -3.79 -1.32
C LEU A 14 10.97 -4.07 -2.65
N GLN A 15 11.91 -5.01 -2.66
CA GLN A 15 12.57 -5.45 -3.89
C GLN A 15 11.56 -6.05 -4.86
N ASN A 16 10.71 -6.96 -4.38
CA ASN A 16 9.66 -7.58 -5.21
C ASN A 16 8.66 -6.52 -5.71
N ALA A 17 8.32 -5.52 -4.90
CA ALA A 17 7.46 -4.42 -5.33
C ALA A 17 8.05 -3.60 -6.48
N GLU A 18 9.36 -3.38 -6.48
CA GLU A 18 10.09 -2.68 -7.55
C GLU A 18 10.15 -3.52 -8.82
N GLU A 19 10.52 -4.80 -8.73
CA GLU A 19 10.56 -5.71 -9.87
C GLU A 19 9.17 -5.81 -10.55
N LEU A 20 8.10 -5.95 -9.76
CA LEU A 20 6.72 -5.95 -10.26
C LEU A 20 6.33 -4.63 -10.93
N TYR A 21 6.79 -3.50 -10.40
CA TYR A 21 6.52 -2.19 -11.00
C TYR A 21 7.23 -2.06 -12.36
N ASP A 22 8.50 -2.43 -12.43
CA ASP A 22 9.29 -2.36 -13.66
C ASP A 22 8.72 -3.29 -14.75
N GLU A 23 8.33 -4.51 -14.39
CA GLU A 23 7.62 -5.43 -15.29
C GLU A 23 6.27 -4.86 -15.75
N ALA A 24 5.52 -4.20 -14.86
CA ALA A 24 4.26 -3.55 -15.22
C ALA A 24 4.47 -2.44 -16.26
N VAL A 25 5.55 -1.66 -16.13
CA VAL A 25 5.93 -0.62 -17.10
C VAL A 25 6.28 -1.25 -18.46
N ILE A 26 7.02 -2.36 -18.48
CA ILE A 26 7.34 -3.11 -19.72
C ILE A 26 6.04 -3.57 -20.40
N LEU A 27 5.11 -4.16 -19.65
CA LEU A 27 3.83 -4.61 -20.17
C LEU A 27 2.98 -3.46 -20.71
N LYS A 28 2.92 -2.33 -19.98
CA LYS A 28 2.22 -1.12 -20.41
C LYS A 28 2.78 -0.60 -21.74
N ASN A 29 4.11 -0.55 -21.88
CA ASN A 29 4.77 -0.08 -23.10
C ASN A 29 4.54 -1.02 -24.31
N ASN A 30 4.16 -2.27 -24.07
CA ASN A 30 3.76 -3.25 -25.07
C ASN A 30 2.23 -3.41 -25.19
N GLU A 31 1.48 -2.39 -24.75
CA GLU A 31 0.01 -2.32 -24.83
C GLU A 31 -0.72 -3.46 -24.10
N LYS A 32 -0.06 -4.15 -23.17
CA LYS A 32 -0.66 -5.21 -22.34
C LYS A 32 -1.33 -4.63 -21.10
N ILE A 33 -2.29 -3.73 -21.31
CA ILE A 33 -2.88 -2.87 -20.27
C ILE A 33 -3.46 -3.64 -19.07
N ALA A 34 -4.18 -4.73 -19.31
CA ALA A 34 -4.79 -5.52 -18.23
C ALA A 34 -3.71 -6.22 -17.39
N ARG A 35 -2.68 -6.77 -18.03
CA ARG A 35 -1.59 -7.44 -17.28
C ARG A 35 -0.75 -6.42 -16.52
N ALA A 36 -0.45 -5.28 -17.13
CA ALA A 36 0.22 -4.16 -16.46
C ALA A 36 -0.55 -3.69 -15.20
N TYR A 37 -1.87 -3.53 -15.30
CA TYR A 37 -2.73 -3.17 -14.16
C TYR A 37 -2.53 -4.14 -12.99
N THR A 38 -2.51 -5.45 -13.27
CA THR A 38 -2.34 -6.49 -12.26
C THR A 38 -0.99 -6.36 -11.55
N LEU A 39 0.09 -6.15 -12.31
CA LEU A 39 1.43 -6.05 -11.74
C LEU A 39 1.60 -4.78 -10.89
N PHE A 40 1.01 -3.65 -11.30
CA PHE A 40 0.95 -2.46 -10.44
C PHE A 40 0.18 -2.72 -9.13
N GLN A 41 -0.94 -3.46 -9.20
CA GLN A 41 -1.68 -3.87 -8.00
C GLN A 41 -0.85 -4.77 -7.09
N PHE A 42 -0.10 -5.72 -7.65
CA PHE A 42 0.80 -6.57 -6.86
C PHE A 42 1.94 -5.78 -6.23
N SER A 43 2.54 -4.83 -6.96
CA SER A 43 3.54 -3.91 -6.40
C SER A 43 3.00 -3.17 -5.17
N ILE A 44 1.76 -2.65 -5.25
CA ILE A 44 1.06 -2.03 -4.11
C ILE A 44 0.87 -3.00 -2.94
N GLU A 45 0.45 -4.25 -3.21
CA GLU A 45 0.29 -5.26 -2.17
C GLU A 45 1.61 -5.60 -1.46
N GLU A 46 2.72 -5.69 -2.19
CA GLU A 46 4.05 -5.94 -1.62
C GLU A 46 4.55 -4.76 -0.78
N ILE A 47 4.28 -3.53 -1.20
CA ILE A 47 4.51 -2.33 -0.38
C ILE A 47 3.71 -2.41 0.92
N GLY A 48 2.45 -2.85 0.85
CA GLY A 48 1.62 -3.11 2.02
C GLY A 48 2.21 -4.16 2.98
N LYS A 49 2.78 -5.24 2.44
CA LYS A 49 3.51 -6.24 3.24
C LYS A 49 4.72 -5.64 3.93
N ALA A 50 5.51 -4.83 3.22
CA ALA A 50 6.67 -4.17 3.81
C ALA A 50 6.23 -3.31 5.00
N ALA A 51 5.18 -2.49 4.83
CA ALA A 51 4.65 -1.62 5.87
C ALA A 51 4.17 -2.40 7.11
N MET A 52 3.32 -3.43 6.93
CA MET A 52 2.80 -4.19 8.08
C MET A 52 3.87 -5.05 8.76
N THR A 53 4.87 -5.53 8.01
CA THR A 53 5.98 -6.31 8.55
C THR A 53 6.91 -5.43 9.38
N PHE A 54 7.19 -4.21 8.89
CA PHE A 54 7.98 -3.23 9.63
C PHE A 54 7.29 -2.81 10.93
N ASP A 55 5.98 -2.53 10.88
CA ASP A 55 5.16 -2.21 12.05
C ASP A 55 5.18 -3.35 13.08
N PHE A 56 4.97 -4.59 12.63
CA PHE A 56 5.02 -5.77 13.51
C PHE A 56 6.43 -6.01 14.09
N ALA A 57 7.50 -5.70 13.36
CA ALA A 57 8.85 -5.78 13.89
C ALA A 57 9.06 -4.76 15.03
N LEU A 58 8.53 -3.53 14.88
CA LEU A 58 8.72 -2.44 15.83
C LEU A 58 7.84 -2.56 17.08
N HIS A 59 6.59 -3.02 16.91
CA HIS A 59 5.58 -2.99 17.97
C HIS A 59 5.07 -4.37 18.40
N GLY A 60 5.29 -5.42 17.60
CA GLY A 60 4.72 -6.74 17.84
C GLY A 60 5.43 -7.54 18.93
N ASN A 61 4.67 -8.41 19.61
CA ASN A 61 5.23 -9.34 20.59
C ASN A 61 5.65 -10.67 19.94
N LEU A 62 6.95 -10.82 19.66
CA LEU A 62 7.52 -12.03 19.06
C LEU A 62 7.54 -13.26 19.99
N SER A 63 7.19 -13.09 21.26
CA SER A 63 7.02 -14.20 22.21
C SER A 63 5.57 -14.69 22.26
N ASP A 64 4.61 -13.91 21.76
CA ASP A 64 3.21 -14.32 21.72
C ASP A 64 2.88 -15.03 20.40
N SER A 65 2.76 -16.35 20.48
CA SER A 65 2.37 -17.20 19.35
C SER A 65 1.02 -16.84 18.74
N LYS A 66 0.07 -16.31 19.52
CA LYS A 66 -1.26 -15.88 19.03
C LYS A 66 -1.12 -14.61 18.19
N GLU A 67 -0.31 -13.67 18.65
CA GLU A 67 -0.07 -12.42 17.94
C GLU A 67 0.68 -12.68 16.62
N ILE A 68 1.71 -13.52 16.64
CA ILE A 68 2.41 -13.97 15.42
C ILE A 68 1.43 -14.61 14.43
N LYS A 69 0.50 -15.46 14.92
CA LYS A 69 -0.50 -16.08 14.05
C LYS A 69 -1.40 -15.02 13.39
N ILE A 70 -1.90 -14.05 14.15
CA ILE A 70 -2.70 -12.95 13.62
C ILE A 70 -1.92 -12.16 12.57
N PHE A 71 -0.64 -11.85 12.83
CA PHE A 71 0.23 -11.19 11.86
C PHE A 71 0.36 -12.02 10.56
N LEU A 72 0.65 -13.32 10.66
CA LEU A 72 0.80 -14.19 9.49
C LEU A 72 -0.51 -14.35 8.69
N ASP A 73 -1.65 -14.35 9.35
CA ASP A 73 -2.95 -14.37 8.69
C ASP A 73 -3.18 -13.06 7.90
N LYS A 74 -2.87 -11.91 8.51
CA LYS A 74 -2.91 -10.60 7.85
C LYS A 74 -1.92 -10.49 6.68
N PHE A 75 -0.71 -11.03 6.85
CA PHE A 75 0.35 -11.02 5.82
C PHE A 75 -0.08 -11.74 4.53
N ARG A 76 -0.96 -12.73 4.63
CA ARG A 76 -1.51 -13.48 3.50
C ARG A 76 -2.74 -12.82 2.89
N ASP A 77 -3.39 -11.90 3.60
CA ASP A 77 -4.62 -11.26 3.14
C ASP A 77 -4.35 -10.13 2.14
N HIS A 78 -4.79 -10.31 0.90
CA HIS A 78 -4.64 -9.34 -0.20
C HIS A 78 -5.29 -7.98 0.08
N LYS A 79 -6.43 -7.98 0.75
CA LYS A 79 -7.19 -6.77 1.05
C LYS A 79 -6.47 -5.96 2.12
N ILE A 80 -6.01 -6.61 3.18
CA ILE A 80 -5.29 -5.93 4.27
C ILE A 80 -4.02 -5.30 3.74
N LYS A 81 -3.23 -5.99 2.92
CA LYS A 81 -2.02 -5.41 2.30
C LYS A 81 -2.32 -4.14 1.50
N THR A 82 -3.38 -4.17 0.69
CA THR A 82 -3.79 -3.01 -0.10
C THR A 82 -4.22 -1.85 0.80
N GLU A 83 -5.01 -2.11 1.84
CA GLU A 83 -5.41 -1.12 2.84
C GLU A 83 -4.20 -0.54 3.57
N THR A 84 -3.28 -1.37 4.04
CA THR A 84 -2.06 -0.92 4.75
C THR A 84 -1.23 0.01 3.89
N SER A 85 -1.10 -0.25 2.58
CA SER A 85 -0.34 0.61 1.68
C SER A 85 -0.92 2.04 1.57
N GLN A 86 -2.22 2.24 1.84
CA GLN A 86 -2.85 3.57 1.83
C GLN A 86 -2.33 4.47 2.97
N GLY A 87 -1.73 3.89 4.03
CA GLY A 87 -1.04 4.67 5.05
C GLY A 87 0.10 5.53 4.49
N ILE A 88 0.70 5.11 3.36
CA ILE A 88 1.72 5.90 2.67
C ILE A 88 1.13 7.16 2.03
N ASP A 89 -0.08 7.07 1.49
CA ASP A 89 -0.79 8.22 0.93
C ASP A 89 -1.04 9.27 2.03
N PHE A 90 -1.43 8.81 3.22
CA PHE A 90 -1.58 9.66 4.40
C PHE A 90 -0.24 10.30 4.81
N MET A 91 0.82 9.51 4.98
CA MET A 91 2.15 10.03 5.32
C MET A 91 2.62 11.11 4.34
N PHE A 92 2.39 10.91 3.04
CA PHE A 92 2.72 11.88 2.01
C PHE A 92 1.90 13.17 2.15
N ALA A 93 0.58 13.07 2.20
CA ALA A 93 -0.30 14.22 2.26
C ALA A 93 -0.07 15.07 3.52
N MET A 94 0.36 14.44 4.62
CA MET A 94 0.70 15.12 5.86
C MET A 94 2.05 15.85 5.82
N ARG A 95 2.89 15.65 4.81
CA ARG A 95 4.20 16.30 4.67
C ARG A 95 4.35 17.16 3.42
N ALA A 96 3.59 16.87 2.38
CA ALA A 96 3.54 17.67 1.18
C ALA A 96 2.76 18.98 1.38
N ASP A 97 2.97 19.92 0.44
CA ASP A 97 2.18 21.14 0.35
C ASP A 97 0.72 20.84 -0.01
N GLU A 98 -0.17 21.75 0.38
CA GLU A 98 -1.59 21.64 0.06
C GLU A 98 -1.83 21.69 -1.46
N SER A 99 -2.56 20.70 -1.96
CA SER A 99 -2.97 20.61 -3.36
C SER A 99 -4.21 19.73 -3.48
N GLU A 100 -4.94 19.84 -4.59
CA GLU A 100 -6.05 18.93 -4.91
C GLU A 100 -5.62 17.45 -4.87
N PHE A 101 -4.36 17.17 -5.21
CA PHE A 101 -3.81 15.82 -5.14
C PHE A 101 -3.69 15.34 -3.68
N THR A 102 -3.13 16.13 -2.77
CA THR A 102 -3.01 15.76 -1.35
C THR A 102 -4.39 15.66 -0.68
N LYS A 103 -5.36 16.50 -1.07
CA LYS A 103 -6.77 16.33 -0.67
C LYS A 103 -7.35 15.00 -1.16
N LYS A 104 -7.15 14.63 -2.43
CA LYS A 104 -7.61 13.33 -2.99
C LYS A 104 -7.00 12.15 -2.24
N LEU A 105 -5.71 12.20 -1.90
CA LEU A 105 -5.04 11.16 -1.12
C LEU A 105 -5.65 10.98 0.28
N LEU A 106 -5.90 12.08 0.99
CA LEU A 106 -6.54 12.03 2.32
C LEU A 106 -7.97 11.50 2.24
N LEU A 107 -8.76 11.92 1.26
CA LEU A 107 -10.12 11.42 1.06
C LEU A 107 -10.14 9.92 0.79
N ASN A 108 -9.21 9.43 -0.03
CA ASN A 108 -9.04 8.01 -0.29
C ASN A 108 -8.66 7.23 0.98
N PHE A 109 -7.73 7.76 1.78
CA PHE A 109 -7.30 7.15 3.05
C PHE A 109 -8.44 7.08 4.08
N LEU A 110 -9.20 8.17 4.24
CA LEU A 110 -10.33 8.27 5.16
C LEU A 110 -11.50 7.37 4.77
N GLY A 111 -11.50 6.84 3.55
CA GLY A 111 -12.40 5.76 3.18
C GLY A 111 -13.86 6.17 3.14
N LYS A 112 -14.17 7.40 2.69
CA LYS A 112 -15.56 7.79 2.36
C LYS A 112 -16.21 6.84 1.33
N ASP A 113 -15.44 5.92 0.72
CA ASP A 113 -15.92 4.74 -0.02
C ASP A 113 -15.06 3.45 0.18
N LYS A 114 -14.59 3.16 1.41
CA LYS A 114 -13.62 2.06 1.66
C LYS A 114 -14.08 0.67 1.17
N LYS A 115 -15.37 0.34 1.32
CA LYS A 115 -15.94 -0.92 0.80
C LYS A 115 -16.05 -0.92 -0.73
N LEU A 116 -16.35 0.23 -1.34
CA LEU A 116 -16.50 0.35 -2.78
C LEU A 116 -15.14 0.28 -3.48
N SER A 117 -14.12 0.99 -2.97
CA SER A 117 -12.79 1.07 -3.58
C SER A 117 -11.98 -0.23 -3.50
N LEU A 118 -12.08 -0.97 -2.40
CA LEU A 118 -11.39 -2.26 -2.22
C LEU A 118 -12.04 -3.39 -3.02
N ASN A 119 -13.37 -3.41 -3.07
CA ASN A 119 -14.08 -4.35 -3.94
C ASN A 119 -13.82 -4.01 -5.40
N LEU A 120 -13.75 -2.72 -5.77
CA LEU A 120 -13.35 -2.30 -7.11
C LEU A 120 -11.93 -2.77 -7.45
N SER A 121 -10.97 -2.56 -6.56
CA SER A 121 -9.56 -2.95 -6.77
C SER A 121 -9.40 -4.47 -6.89
N ASN A 122 -10.05 -5.27 -6.02
CA ASN A 122 -10.01 -6.73 -6.12
C ASN A 122 -10.76 -7.26 -7.35
N ASN A 123 -11.92 -6.69 -7.70
CA ASN A 123 -12.63 -7.08 -8.91
C ASN A 123 -11.83 -6.71 -10.15
N LYS A 124 -11.25 -5.51 -10.21
CA LYS A 124 -10.40 -5.11 -11.34
C LYS A 124 -9.14 -5.98 -11.44
N LYS A 125 -8.52 -6.35 -10.32
CA LYS A 125 -7.39 -7.30 -10.30
C LYS A 125 -7.77 -8.68 -10.87
N ASN A 126 -8.96 -9.19 -10.54
CA ASN A 126 -9.43 -10.46 -11.08
C ASN A 126 -9.81 -10.31 -12.57
N ASN A 127 -10.53 -9.25 -12.92
CA ASN A 127 -10.90 -8.94 -14.30
C ASN A 127 -9.67 -8.71 -15.18
N SER A 128 -8.58 -8.19 -14.62
CA SER A 128 -7.34 -7.97 -15.34
C SER A 128 -6.55 -9.25 -15.60
N LEU A 129 -6.96 -10.38 -15.01
CA LEU A 129 -6.37 -11.72 -15.14
C LEU A 129 -7.25 -12.71 -15.90
N TYR A 130 -8.53 -12.79 -15.55
CA TYR A 130 -9.45 -13.84 -15.96
C TYR A 130 -10.56 -13.31 -16.88
N VAL A 131 -11.13 -14.19 -17.70
CA VAL A 131 -12.36 -13.90 -18.44
C VAL A 131 -13.48 -13.67 -17.43
N GLY A 132 -14.16 -12.53 -17.55
CA GLY A 132 -15.27 -12.14 -16.68
C GLY A 132 -16.62 -12.31 -17.35
N LEU A 133 -17.69 -12.22 -16.54
CA LEU A 133 -19.07 -12.11 -17.00
C LEU A 133 -19.63 -10.77 -16.50
N ILE A 134 -19.81 -9.81 -17.40
CA ILE A 134 -20.38 -8.48 -17.10
C ILE A 134 -21.64 -8.31 -17.94
N ASP A 135 -22.76 -7.97 -17.30
CA ASP A 135 -24.06 -7.78 -17.96
C ASP A 135 -24.45 -8.94 -18.89
N ASN A 136 -24.25 -10.18 -18.40
CA ASN A 136 -24.46 -11.44 -19.15
C ASN A 136 -23.61 -11.61 -20.42
N LYS A 137 -22.54 -10.83 -20.58
CA LYS A 137 -21.57 -10.97 -21.67
C LYS A 137 -20.22 -11.44 -21.13
N PHE A 138 -19.65 -12.44 -21.80
CA PHE A 138 -18.27 -12.85 -21.53
C PHE A 138 -17.31 -11.78 -22.07
N CYS A 139 -16.40 -11.35 -21.22
CA CYS A 139 -15.43 -10.29 -21.53
C CYS A 139 -14.00 -10.77 -21.28
N LEU A 140 -13.11 -10.48 -22.21
CA LEU A 140 -11.68 -10.62 -22.03
C LEU A 140 -11.14 -9.56 -21.07
N PRO A 141 -10.01 -9.82 -20.38
CA PRO A 141 -9.38 -8.83 -19.51
C PRO A 141 -9.12 -7.45 -20.14
N GLN A 142 -8.71 -7.43 -21.41
CA GLN A 142 -8.45 -6.20 -22.16
C GLN A 142 -9.71 -5.36 -22.44
N GLU A 143 -10.90 -5.96 -22.37
CA GLU A 143 -12.18 -5.27 -22.53
C GLU A 143 -12.69 -4.68 -21.20
N MET A 144 -12.16 -5.16 -20.07
CA MET A 144 -12.63 -4.79 -18.71
C MET A 144 -11.74 -3.79 -18.00
N ILE A 145 -10.50 -3.59 -18.48
CA ILE A 145 -9.54 -2.64 -17.91
C ILE A 145 -9.32 -1.50 -18.90
N SER A 146 -9.70 -0.30 -18.49
CA SER A 146 -9.52 0.90 -19.31
C SER A 146 -8.12 1.48 -19.15
N LYS A 147 -7.74 2.36 -20.09
CA LYS A 147 -6.51 3.15 -19.97
C LYS A 147 -6.49 4.03 -18.72
N LYS A 148 -7.64 4.59 -18.34
CA LYS A 148 -7.79 5.37 -17.10
C LYS A 148 -7.51 4.53 -15.85
N ASP A 149 -7.98 3.28 -15.82
CA ASP A 149 -7.70 2.37 -14.70
C ASP A 149 -6.21 2.08 -14.57
N LEU A 150 -5.53 1.87 -15.71
CA LEU A 150 -4.09 1.66 -15.75
C LEU A 150 -3.31 2.89 -15.27
N ASP A 151 -3.64 4.07 -15.78
CA ASP A 151 -2.93 5.29 -15.43
C ASP A 151 -3.13 5.66 -13.95
N GLU A 152 -4.32 5.41 -13.40
CA GLU A 152 -4.59 5.64 -11.98
C GLU A 152 -3.82 4.66 -11.08
N ILE A 153 -3.80 3.36 -11.40
CA ILE A 153 -3.08 2.40 -10.56
C ILE A 153 -1.56 2.59 -10.62
N GLU A 154 -1.03 2.94 -11.79
CA GLU A 154 0.39 3.26 -11.97
C GLU A 154 0.79 4.48 -11.13
N LEU A 155 -0.02 5.53 -11.12
CA LEU A 155 0.22 6.71 -10.29
C LEU A 155 0.37 6.34 -8.81
N TYR A 156 -0.55 5.52 -8.28
CA TYR A 156 -0.49 5.08 -6.89
C TYR A 156 0.69 4.14 -6.62
N ALA A 157 0.95 3.17 -7.50
CA ALA A 157 2.08 2.26 -7.36
C ALA A 157 3.41 3.04 -7.34
N ASN A 158 3.60 3.96 -8.28
CA ASN A 158 4.79 4.80 -8.38
C ASN A 158 4.99 5.70 -7.15
N LEU A 159 3.93 6.42 -6.75
CA LEU A 159 3.98 7.30 -5.57
C LEU A 159 4.39 6.49 -4.33
N ARG A 160 3.67 5.40 -4.07
CA ARG A 160 3.88 4.59 -2.87
C ARG A 160 5.25 3.93 -2.87
N LEU A 161 5.71 3.42 -4.00
CA LEU A 161 7.04 2.80 -4.12
C LEU A 161 8.15 3.83 -3.83
N LYS A 162 8.07 5.02 -4.43
CA LYS A 162 9.05 6.10 -4.25
C LYS A 162 9.15 6.63 -2.83
N ILE A 163 8.08 6.49 -2.05
CA ILE A 163 8.07 6.89 -0.63
C ILE A 163 8.49 5.71 0.25
N ALA A 164 7.88 4.54 0.05
CA ALA A 164 8.09 3.34 0.85
C ALA A 164 9.57 2.92 0.85
N LYS A 165 10.20 2.86 -0.32
CA LYS A 165 11.57 2.38 -0.45
C LYS A 165 12.56 3.17 0.43
N PRO A 166 12.73 4.50 0.27
CA PRO A 166 13.65 5.24 1.14
C PRO A 166 13.20 5.25 2.61
N PHE A 167 11.89 5.33 2.88
CA PHE A 167 11.37 5.37 4.25
C PHE A 167 11.70 4.09 5.03
N PHE A 168 11.34 2.92 4.48
CA PHE A 168 11.57 1.64 5.13
C PHE A 168 13.05 1.23 5.09
N SER A 169 13.80 1.55 4.03
CA SER A 169 15.25 1.33 4.04
C SER A 169 15.93 2.13 5.15
N LEU A 170 15.55 3.40 5.35
CA LEU A 170 16.04 4.20 6.46
C LEU A 170 15.64 3.59 7.81
N GLY A 171 14.37 3.15 7.93
CA GLY A 171 13.85 2.51 9.14
C GLY A 171 14.59 1.23 9.50
N VAL A 172 14.81 0.34 8.53
CA VAL A 172 15.55 -0.92 8.71
C VAL A 172 17.00 -0.65 9.10
N ASN A 173 17.67 0.29 8.43
CA ASN A 173 19.07 0.63 8.72
C ASN A 173 19.28 1.29 10.10
N ASN A 174 18.22 1.86 10.68
CA ASN A 174 18.26 2.53 11.99
C ASN A 174 17.34 1.84 13.01
N PHE A 175 17.03 0.55 12.80
CA PHE A 175 15.97 -0.12 13.52
C PHE A 175 16.20 -0.16 15.03
N GLU A 176 17.42 -0.46 15.48
CA GLU A 176 17.77 -0.48 16.92
C GLU A 176 17.47 0.87 17.59
N LYS A 177 17.89 1.97 16.96
CA LYS A 177 17.64 3.31 17.48
C LYS A 177 16.14 3.67 17.48
N LEU A 178 15.40 3.27 16.44
CA LEU A 178 13.95 3.46 16.40
C LEU A 178 13.26 2.67 17.52
N GLU A 179 13.69 1.45 17.76
CA GLU A 179 13.15 0.63 18.84
C GLU A 179 13.43 1.22 20.22
N GLU A 180 14.65 1.71 20.46
CA GLU A 180 15.01 2.37 21.72
C GLU A 180 14.19 3.63 21.95
N THR A 181 13.89 4.39 20.89
CA THR A 181 13.25 5.72 20.99
C THR A 181 11.73 5.69 20.80
N LYS A 182 11.12 4.55 20.45
CA LYS A 182 9.68 4.47 20.18
C LYS A 182 8.79 4.92 21.34
N HIS A 183 9.25 4.74 22.58
CA HIS A 183 8.52 5.18 23.79
C HIS A 183 8.55 6.70 24.01
N LEU A 184 9.42 7.43 23.31
CA LEU A 184 9.50 8.88 23.36
C LEU A 184 8.47 9.54 22.43
N PHE A 185 7.82 8.76 21.56
CA PHE A 185 6.77 9.24 20.69
C PHE A 185 5.49 9.45 21.50
N ASP A 186 5.07 10.71 21.61
CA ASP A 186 3.76 11.06 22.14
C ASP A 186 2.71 10.81 21.04
N GLU A 187 2.15 9.61 21.04
CA GLU A 187 1.17 9.15 20.06
C GLU A 187 -0.10 10.02 20.10
N GLU A 188 -0.56 10.42 21.28
CA GLU A 188 -1.77 11.23 21.44
C GLU A 188 -1.58 12.62 20.85
N LYS A 189 -0.46 13.27 21.16
CA LYS A 189 -0.12 14.58 20.59
C LYS A 189 0.07 14.50 19.08
N THR A 190 0.79 13.50 18.59
CA THR A 190 1.03 13.30 17.15
C THR A 190 -0.29 13.09 16.41
N LEU A 191 -1.20 12.31 16.99
CA LEU A 191 -2.54 12.09 16.44
C LEU A 191 -3.35 13.39 16.42
N ALA A 192 -3.34 14.18 17.50
CA ALA A 192 -4.06 15.44 17.59
C ALA A 192 -3.58 16.46 16.54
N GLU A 193 -2.26 16.63 16.40
CA GLU A 193 -1.65 17.46 15.36
C GLU A 193 -2.02 16.97 13.95
N GLY A 194 -2.04 15.65 13.76
CA GLY A 194 -2.45 15.02 12.52
C GLY A 194 -3.91 15.31 12.16
N VAL A 195 -4.83 15.19 13.11
CA VAL A 195 -6.25 15.49 12.93
C VAL A 195 -6.47 16.95 12.60
N GLU A 196 -5.78 17.86 13.28
CA GLU A 196 -5.90 19.29 13.03
C GLU A 196 -5.42 19.68 11.62
N LYS A 197 -4.27 19.14 11.18
CA LYS A 197 -3.81 19.37 9.81
C LYS A 197 -4.73 18.72 8.77
N MET A 198 -5.31 17.55 9.04
CA MET A 198 -6.33 16.96 8.16
C MET A 198 -7.57 17.84 8.01
N ARG A 199 -8.08 18.43 9.10
CA ARG A 199 -9.23 19.35 9.05
C ARG A 199 -8.96 20.55 8.14
N LYS A 200 -7.79 21.17 8.31
CA LYS A 200 -7.34 22.29 7.46
C LYS A 200 -7.27 21.91 5.99
N LEU A 201 -6.67 20.76 5.68
CA LEU A 201 -6.53 20.31 4.29
C LEU A 201 -7.86 19.93 3.63
N LEU A 202 -8.86 19.51 4.42
CA LEU A 202 -10.14 19.03 3.90
C LEU A 202 -11.27 20.04 4.03
N ASP A 203 -10.99 21.25 4.52
CA ASP A 203 -11.98 22.29 4.80
C ASP A 203 -13.12 21.78 5.71
N LEU A 204 -12.78 20.96 6.74
CA LEU A 204 -13.70 20.31 7.69
C LEU A 204 -13.74 20.97 9.07
#